data_AF-A0A0F9JH35-F1
#
_entry.id   AF-A0A0F9JH35-F1
#
_cell.length_a   1.000
_cell.length_b   1.000
_cell.length_c   1.000
_cell.angle_alpha   90.00
_cell.angle_beta   90.00
_cell.angle_gamma   90.00
#
_symmetry.space_group_name_H-M   'P 1'
#
loop_
_entity.id
_entity.type
_entity.pdbx_description
1 polymer ?
#
loop_
_entity_poly.entity_id
_entity_poly.type
_entity_poly.pdbx_seq_one_letter_code
_entity_poly.pdbx_strand_id
1 'polypeptide(L)'
;MKEQCSASIFGPSIFHHQCPRTASVERDAKWYCWQHDPVAVAGKNKKWNEDFDRKFAATQEGYRRNDRRWQARKDAVKKLEEIEACSHPNGLSILPNSILADSIRRIIKAAHEGDDEQ
;
A
#
# COMPACT_ATOMS: atom_id res chain seq x y z
N MET A 1 -3.07 47.80 -16.22
CA MET A 1 -3.11 46.39 -16.67
C MET A 1 -3.17 45.51 -15.43
N LYS A 2 -3.80 44.34 -15.47
CA LYS A 2 -3.68 43.38 -14.36
C LYS A 2 -2.45 42.50 -14.63
N GLU A 3 -1.60 42.33 -13.62
CA GLU A 3 -0.37 41.53 -13.76
C GLU A 3 -0.72 40.07 -14.08
N GLN A 4 0.12 39.43 -14.91
CA GLN A 4 -0.04 38.02 -15.26
C GLN A 4 0.66 37.14 -14.21
N CYS A 5 0.09 35.96 -13.94
CA CYS A 5 0.72 34.98 -13.07
C CYS A 5 2.11 34.57 -13.60
N SER A 6 3.12 34.62 -12.73
CA SER A 6 4.51 34.28 -13.03
C SER A 6 4.79 32.77 -13.08
N ALA A 7 3.83 31.94 -12.67
CA ALA A 7 3.98 30.48 -12.69
C ALA A 7 3.76 29.87 -14.09
N SER A 8 4.51 28.79 -14.37
CA SER A 8 4.34 27.93 -15.55
C SER A 8 3.45 26.74 -15.23
N ILE A 9 2.56 26.35 -16.15
CA ILE A 9 1.58 25.27 -15.94
C ILE A 9 2.21 23.88 -16.08
N PHE A 10 3.29 23.73 -16.84
CA PHE A 10 3.86 22.43 -17.21
C PHE A 10 5.31 22.24 -16.73
N GLY A 11 5.58 22.49 -15.44
CA GLY A 11 6.86 22.14 -14.81
C GLY A 11 8.12 22.48 -15.63
N PRO A 12 9.23 21.72 -15.48
CA PRO A 12 10.44 21.89 -16.28
C PRO A 12 10.35 21.28 -17.71
N SER A 13 9.15 21.12 -18.28
CA SER A 13 8.97 20.50 -19.62
C SER A 13 9.24 21.49 -20.76
N ILE A 14 9.67 20.96 -21.91
CA ILE A 14 9.92 21.67 -23.18
C ILE A 14 8.76 22.59 -23.62
N PHE A 15 7.54 22.34 -23.12
CA PHE A 15 6.35 23.14 -23.37
C PHE A 15 6.00 24.01 -22.15
N HIS A 16 6.80 25.04 -21.87
CA HIS A 16 6.53 26.00 -20.80
C HIS A 16 5.41 26.97 -21.19
N HIS A 17 4.17 26.62 -20.87
CA HIS A 17 3.06 27.57 -21.00
C HIS A 17 2.93 28.39 -19.71
N GLN A 18 3.10 29.72 -19.84
CA GLN A 18 2.80 30.65 -18.76
C GLN A 18 1.33 30.54 -18.38
N CYS A 19 1.04 30.61 -17.08
CA CYS A 19 -0.34 30.61 -16.61
C CYS A 19 -1.12 31.80 -17.21
N PRO A 20 -2.28 31.58 -17.86
CA PRO A 20 -3.07 32.65 -18.44
C PRO A 20 -3.94 33.37 -17.39
N ARG A 21 -3.94 32.89 -16.15
CA ARG A 21 -4.75 33.49 -15.08
C ARG A 21 -4.13 34.81 -14.64
N THR A 22 -5.00 35.77 -14.35
CA THR A 22 -4.62 37.03 -13.71
C THR A 22 -4.06 36.79 -12.31
N ALA A 23 -2.96 37.47 -12.00
CA ALA A 23 -2.40 37.44 -10.66
C ALA A 23 -3.19 38.32 -9.69
N SER A 24 -3.21 37.91 -8.43
CA SER A 24 -3.94 38.59 -7.34
C SER A 24 -3.09 38.78 -6.08
N VAL A 25 -1.91 38.15 -6.01
CA VAL A 25 -1.05 38.18 -4.83
C VAL A 25 0.41 38.31 -5.24
N GLU A 26 1.16 39.14 -4.53
CA GLU A 26 2.59 39.34 -4.72
C GLU A 26 3.41 38.60 -3.65
N ARG A 27 4.48 37.92 -4.08
CA ARG A 27 5.48 37.23 -3.25
C ARG A 27 6.85 37.43 -3.88
N ASP A 28 7.83 37.90 -3.14
CA ASP A 28 9.23 38.03 -3.60
C ASP A 28 9.35 38.76 -4.97
N ALA A 29 8.64 39.88 -5.12
CA ALA A 29 8.56 40.67 -6.36
C ALA A 29 7.98 39.92 -7.59
N LYS A 30 7.26 38.82 -7.37
CA LYS A 30 6.56 38.04 -8.40
C LYS A 30 5.07 37.97 -8.09
N TRP A 31 4.28 37.92 -9.16
CA TRP A 31 2.82 37.96 -9.08
C TRP A 31 2.23 36.59 -9.37
N TYR A 32 1.35 36.11 -8.49
CA TYR A 32 0.76 34.77 -8.56
C TYR A 32 -0.77 34.83 -8.58
N CYS A 33 -1.39 33.85 -9.23
CA CYS A 33 -2.82 33.61 -9.08
C CYS A 33 -3.10 32.71 -7.86
N TRP A 34 -4.35 32.66 -7.40
CA TRP A 34 -4.78 31.84 -6.26
C TRP A 34 -4.43 30.35 -6.35
N GLN A 35 -4.24 29.82 -7.57
CA GLN A 35 -3.87 28.42 -7.80
C GLN A 35 -2.37 28.19 -7.64
N HIS A 36 -1.55 29.20 -7.93
CA HIS A 36 -0.08 29.10 -7.96
C HIS A 36 0.62 29.92 -6.88
N ASP A 37 -0.11 30.54 -5.94
CA ASP A 37 0.50 31.21 -4.79
C ASP A 37 1.35 30.17 -4.02
N PRO A 38 2.68 30.34 -3.96
CA PRO A 38 3.57 29.36 -3.36
C PRO A 38 3.22 29.10 -1.89
N VAL A 39 2.72 30.10 -1.16
CA VAL A 39 2.33 29.95 0.24
C VAL A 39 1.08 29.09 0.38
N ALA A 40 0.06 29.35 -0.45
CA ALA A 40 -1.18 28.60 -0.44
C ALA A 40 -0.97 27.15 -0.91
N VAL A 41 -0.14 26.94 -1.94
CA VAL A 41 0.24 25.62 -2.43
C VAL A 41 1.02 24.85 -1.36
N ALA A 42 2.00 25.48 -0.70
CA ALA A 42 2.74 24.84 0.38
C ALA A 42 1.81 24.40 1.53
N GLY A 43 0.85 25.23 1.92
CA GLY A 43 -0.15 24.88 2.93
C GLY A 43 -1.03 23.70 2.54
N LYS A 44 -1.50 23.67 1.28
CA LYS A 44 -2.26 22.52 0.73
C LYS A 44 -1.43 21.24 0.71
N ASN A 45 -0.19 21.32 0.22
CA ASN A 45 0.71 20.18 0.13
C ASN A 45 1.05 19.63 1.52
N LYS A 46 1.28 20.50 2.51
CA LYS A 46 1.47 20.06 3.90
C LYS A 46 0.28 19.24 4.41
N LYS A 47 -0.94 19.75 4.25
CA LYS A 47 -2.16 19.03 4.67
C LYS A 47 -2.35 17.70 3.91
N TRP A 48 -2.05 17.69 2.61
CA TRP A 48 -2.12 16.48 1.79
C TRP A 48 -1.09 15.44 2.23
N ASN A 49 0.16 15.85 2.49
CA ASN A 49 1.20 14.97 3.02
C ASN A 49 0.82 14.41 4.40
N GLU A 50 0.30 15.23 5.31
CA GLU A 50 -0.15 14.76 6.63
C GLU A 50 -1.30 13.73 6.53
N ASP A 51 -2.25 13.92 5.62
CA ASP A 51 -3.31 12.94 5.36
C ASP A 51 -2.77 11.66 4.71
N PHE A 52 -1.85 11.82 3.76
CA PHE A 52 -1.19 10.72 3.08
C PHE A 52 -0.39 9.87 4.07
N ASP A 53 0.46 10.49 4.90
CA ASP A 53 1.27 9.81 5.91
C ASP A 53 0.39 9.04 6.91
N ARG A 54 -0.71 9.65 7.35
CA ARG A 54 -1.68 8.99 8.23
C ARG A 54 -2.29 7.75 7.58
N LYS A 55 -2.75 7.86 6.33
CA LYS A 55 -3.34 6.74 5.59
C LYS A 55 -2.31 5.66 5.31
N PHE A 56 -1.11 6.05 4.90
CA PHE A 56 -0.01 5.16 4.60
C PHE A 56 0.42 4.36 5.83
N ALA A 57 0.53 5.00 7.01
CA ALA A 57 0.85 4.32 8.26
C ALA A 57 -0.21 3.26 8.63
N ALA A 58 -1.50 3.57 8.48
CA ALA A 58 -2.59 2.63 8.73
C ALA A 58 -2.54 1.42 7.76
N THR A 59 -2.31 1.69 6.48
CA THR A 59 -2.17 0.66 5.45
C THR A 59 -0.95 -0.24 5.72
N GLN A 60 0.18 0.33 6.13
CA GLN A 60 1.41 -0.41 6.42
C GLN A 60 1.22 -1.41 7.57
N GLU A 61 0.50 -1.04 8.65
CA GLU A 61 0.18 -2.00 9.72
C GLU A 61 -0.76 -3.12 9.24
N GLY A 62 -1.68 -2.81 8.33
CA GLY A 62 -2.50 -3.80 7.65
C GLY A 62 -1.64 -4.85 6.93
N TYR A 63 -0.67 -4.40 6.14
CA TYR A 63 0.28 -5.30 5.47
C TYR A 63 1.12 -6.12 6.44
N ARG A 64 1.67 -5.51 7.50
CA ARG A 64 2.43 -6.24 8.54
C ARG A 64 1.59 -7.30 9.25
N ARG A 65 0.31 -7.01 9.52
CA ARG A 65 -0.62 -7.99 10.10
C ARG A 65 -0.88 -9.15 9.14
N ASN A 66 -1.07 -8.86 7.86
CA ASN A 66 -1.29 -9.90 6.85
C ASN A 66 -0.06 -10.78 6.67
N ASP A 67 1.12 -10.18 6.60
CA ASP A 67 2.40 -10.89 6.52
C ASP A 67 2.59 -11.86 7.70
N ARG A 68 2.38 -11.39 8.94
CA ARG A 68 2.43 -12.28 10.12
C ARG A 68 1.44 -13.44 10.05
N ARG A 69 0.22 -13.21 9.55
CA ARG A 69 -0.78 -14.28 9.36
C ARG A 69 -0.33 -15.29 8.31
N TRP A 70 0.24 -14.82 7.22
CA TRP A 70 0.74 -15.66 6.14
C TRP A 70 1.92 -16.51 6.59
N GLN A 71 2.88 -15.94 7.32
CA GLN A 71 4.00 -16.70 7.90
C GLN A 71 3.52 -17.77 8.89
N ALA A 72 2.57 -17.42 9.78
CA ALA A 72 2.00 -18.39 10.70
C ALA A 72 1.30 -19.58 10.00
N ARG A 73 0.63 -19.32 8.87
CA ARG A 73 0.04 -20.39 8.02
C ARG A 73 1.13 -21.29 7.45
N LYS A 74 2.21 -20.72 6.91
CA LYS A 74 3.36 -21.49 6.40
C LYS A 74 4.00 -22.36 7.47
N ASP A 75 4.24 -21.81 8.65
CA ASP A 75 4.81 -22.57 9.77
C ASP A 75 3.88 -23.71 10.22
N ALA A 76 2.56 -23.49 10.21
CA ALA A 76 1.59 -24.53 10.54
C ALA A 76 1.59 -25.68 9.52
N VAL A 77 1.65 -25.36 8.21
CA VAL A 77 1.77 -26.36 7.15
C VAL A 77 3.04 -27.18 7.33
N LYS A 78 4.18 -26.51 7.54
CA LYS A 78 5.47 -27.17 7.74
C LYS A 78 5.43 -28.13 8.95
N LYS A 79 4.84 -27.72 10.07
CA LYS A 79 4.69 -28.60 11.25
C LYS A 79 3.82 -29.83 10.97
N LEU A 80 2.77 -29.69 10.16
CA LEU A 80 1.94 -30.83 9.77
C LEU A 80 2.72 -31.83 8.91
N GLU A 81 3.54 -31.32 7.97
CA GLU A 81 4.44 -32.15 7.16
C GLU A 81 5.48 -32.87 8.03
N GLU A 82 6.06 -32.19 9.04
CA GLU A 82 6.99 -32.80 10.00
C GLU A 82 6.32 -33.91 10.85
N ILE A 83 5.09 -33.70 11.33
CA ILE A 83 4.33 -34.71 12.09
C ILE A 83 4.01 -35.94 11.22
N GLU A 84 3.64 -35.73 9.97
CA GLU A 84 3.41 -36.81 9.00
C GLU A 84 4.68 -37.62 8.74
N ALA A 85 5.81 -36.93 8.54
CA ALA A 85 7.11 -37.56 8.32
C ALA A 85 7.59 -38.39 9.54
N CYS A 86 7.33 -37.92 10.77
CA CYS A 86 7.69 -38.64 11.99
C CYS A 86 6.80 -39.85 12.32
N SER A 87 5.62 -39.98 11.69
CA SER A 87 4.66 -41.05 12.02
C SER A 87 4.98 -42.42 11.36
N HIS A 88 6.15 -42.60 10.74
CA HIS A 88 6.50 -43.86 10.04
C HIS A 88 7.93 -44.33 10.34
N PRO A 89 8.11 -45.17 11.38
CA PRO A 89 9.06 -46.29 11.22
C PRO A 89 8.51 -47.67 11.61
N ASN A 90 7.48 -47.79 12.44
CA ASN A 90 7.06 -49.09 13.00
C ASN A 90 5.52 -49.22 13.04
N GLY A 91 4.91 -49.69 11.95
CA GLY A 91 3.76 -50.62 11.89
C GLY A 91 2.53 -50.49 12.81
N LEU A 92 2.37 -49.44 13.61
CA LEU A 92 1.18 -49.16 14.40
C LEU A 92 0.61 -47.83 13.92
N SER A 93 -0.37 -47.97 13.04
CA SER A 93 -1.22 -46.92 12.52
C SER A 93 -2.05 -46.26 13.63
N ILE A 94 -1.43 -45.43 14.47
CA ILE A 94 -2.16 -44.31 15.08
C ILE A 94 -2.24 -43.23 13.99
N LEU A 95 -3.07 -43.55 13.01
CA LEU A 95 -3.39 -42.69 11.91
C LEU A 95 -4.27 -41.54 12.44
N PRO A 96 -3.88 -40.27 12.26
CA PRO A 96 -4.84 -39.28 11.82
C PRO A 96 -5.04 -39.41 10.29
N ASN A 97 -5.30 -40.63 9.77
CA ASN A 97 -6.10 -40.84 8.54
C ASN A 97 -7.59 -40.59 8.88
N SER A 98 -7.84 -39.55 9.66
CA SER A 98 -9.18 -39.01 9.71
C SER A 98 -9.24 -38.07 8.52
N ILE A 99 -10.30 -38.20 7.75
CA ILE A 99 -10.78 -37.26 6.73
C ILE A 99 -10.51 -35.79 7.12
N LEU A 100 -10.45 -35.48 8.43
CA LEU A 100 -10.05 -34.22 9.02
C LEU A 100 -8.67 -33.69 8.59
N ALA A 101 -7.60 -34.51 8.54
CA ALA A 101 -6.26 -34.03 8.18
C ALA A 101 -6.20 -33.63 6.68
N ASP A 102 -6.87 -34.42 5.85
CA ASP A 102 -7.01 -34.15 4.41
C ASP A 102 -7.92 -32.94 4.13
N SER A 103 -9.01 -32.80 4.88
CA SER A 103 -9.88 -31.63 4.85
C SER A 103 -9.13 -30.37 5.29
N ILE A 104 -8.31 -30.43 6.34
CA ILE A 104 -7.49 -29.29 6.78
C ILE A 104 -6.48 -28.89 5.71
N ARG A 105 -5.80 -29.83 5.05
CA ARG A 105 -4.91 -29.52 3.92
C ARG A 105 -5.63 -28.85 2.77
N ARG A 106 -6.82 -29.34 2.38
CA ARG A 106 -7.61 -28.73 1.30
C ARG A 106 -8.08 -27.32 1.65
N ILE A 107 -8.51 -27.09 2.89
CA ILE A 107 -8.91 -25.76 3.37
C ILE A 107 -7.72 -24.80 3.35
N ILE A 108 -6.54 -25.23 3.82
CA ILE A 108 -5.34 -24.39 3.82
C ILE A 108 -4.87 -24.11 2.38
N LYS A 109 -4.88 -25.12 1.50
CA LYS A 109 -4.48 -24.97 0.09
C LYS A 109 -5.42 -24.05 -0.69
N ALA A 110 -6.73 -24.20 -0.53
CA ALA A 110 -7.71 -23.29 -1.13
C ALA A 110 -7.58 -21.86 -0.60
N ALA A 111 -7.21 -21.70 0.68
CA ALA A 111 -6.91 -20.38 1.26
C ALA A 111 -5.54 -19.81 0.85
N HIS A 112 -4.70 -20.56 0.14
CA HIS A 112 -3.47 -20.09 -0.49
C HIS A 112 -3.68 -19.71 -1.96
N GLU A 113 -4.52 -20.45 -2.69
CA GLU A 113 -4.78 -20.23 -4.13
C GLU A 113 -5.84 -19.13 -4.39
N GLY A 114 -6.74 -18.87 -3.43
CA GLY A 114 -7.77 -17.82 -3.55
C GLY A 114 -7.32 -16.38 -3.29
N ASP A 115 -6.07 -16.16 -2.87
CA ASP A 115 -5.50 -14.83 -2.60
C ASP A 115 -4.72 -14.24 -3.81
N ASP A 116 -4.55 -15.01 -4.90
CA ASP A 116 -3.85 -14.58 -6.13
C ASP A 116 -4.78 -13.90 -7.17
N GLU A 117 -6.08 -13.80 -6.91
CA GLU A 117 -7.11 -13.26 -7.83
C GLU A 117 -7.67 -11.85 -7.46
N GLN A 118 -6.98 -11.06 -6.63
CA GLN A 118 -7.40 -9.68 -6.28
C GLN A 118 -6.36 -8.60 -6.58
#